data_AF-A0A7C3HRG8-F1
#
_entry.id   AF-A0A7C3HRG8-F1
#
_cell.length_a   1.000
_cell.length_b   1.000
_cell.length_c   1.000
_cell.angle_alpha   90.00
_cell.angle_beta   90.00
_cell.angle_gamma   90.00
#
_symmetry.space_group_name_H-M   'P 1'
#
loop_
_entity.id
_entity.type
_entity.pdbx_description
1 polymer ?
#
loop_
_entity_poly.entity_id
_entity_poly.type
_entity_poly.pdbx_seq_one_letter_code
_entity_poly.pdbx_strand_id
1 'polypeptide(L)'
;MHWSDSDLQFVVETVVTHRKDHDRVVELLRDKPDLVAPMLDDPRLVDRLLQEKEALVRISPRLLFTVLLRRVRRDLEAHGLVYERDAGHRIPVFAGSQARALLDQPGIFDYLVDLLCSFVRTHSGTLYWKERGLWRKRRFSDLNLDDMVAVCHLVAPEWRPRIYKRIGDLALFLTGVFPDHLSQLLQGVRRRFSQGRSLADYEREGRYFYRLAARQADAPWSSTVLQQLSDQFTLAREILTTLSDRYLRPLREHYFGSPAA
;
A
#
# COMPACT_ATOMS: atom_id res chain seq x y z
N MET A 1 -11.12 -9.22 -10.79
CA MET A 1 -9.83 -9.62 -10.16
C MET A 1 -9.68 -11.12 -10.40
N HIS A 2 -8.55 -11.59 -10.93
CA HIS A 2 -8.30 -13.02 -11.13
C HIS A 2 -7.35 -13.53 -10.03
N TRP A 3 -7.65 -14.71 -9.49
CA TRP A 3 -6.87 -15.37 -8.44
C TRP A 3 -6.07 -16.52 -9.03
N SER A 4 -4.84 -16.72 -8.55
CA SER A 4 -4.07 -17.90 -8.94
C SER A 4 -4.66 -19.16 -8.32
N ASP A 5 -4.35 -20.33 -8.88
CA ASP A 5 -4.76 -21.61 -8.29
C ASP A 5 -4.29 -21.77 -6.85
N SER A 6 -3.07 -21.30 -6.55
CA SER A 6 -2.53 -21.33 -5.19
C SER A 6 -3.30 -20.42 -4.24
N ASP A 7 -3.74 -19.24 -4.71
CA ASP A 7 -4.59 -18.34 -3.92
C ASP A 7 -5.95 -18.99 -3.64
N LEU A 8 -6.58 -19.58 -4.66
CA LEU A 8 -7.87 -20.25 -4.53
C LEU A 8 -7.77 -21.47 -3.61
N GLN A 9 -6.70 -22.26 -3.74
CA GLN A 9 -6.43 -23.40 -2.88
C GLN A 9 -6.33 -22.97 -1.41
N PHE A 10 -5.56 -21.92 -1.12
CA PHE A 10 -5.46 -21.38 0.23
C PHE A 10 -6.82 -20.97 0.79
N VAL A 11 -7.63 -20.27 -0.01
CA VAL A 11 -8.97 -19.82 0.40
C VAL A 11 -9.90 -21.01 0.66
N VAL A 12 -9.93 -21.99 -0.25
CA VAL A 12 -10.78 -23.18 -0.15
C VAL A 12 -10.39 -24.03 1.05
N GLU A 13 -9.11 -24.35 1.23
CA GLU A 13 -8.62 -25.13 2.37
C GLU A 13 -8.96 -24.49 3.72
N THR A 14 -9.00 -23.16 3.76
CA THR A 14 -9.30 -22.43 5.01
C THR A 14 -10.80 -22.37 5.29
N VAL A 15 -11.60 -22.08 4.26
CA VAL A 15 -13.01 -21.72 4.43
C VAL A 15 -13.93 -22.94 4.31
N VAL A 16 -13.61 -23.88 3.42
CA VAL A 16 -14.46 -25.03 3.09
C VAL A 16 -14.06 -26.22 3.96
N THR A 17 -14.64 -26.30 5.16
CA THR A 17 -14.27 -27.33 6.15
C THR A 17 -15.08 -28.63 6.07
N HIS A 18 -16.21 -28.62 5.36
CA HIS A 18 -17.13 -29.76 5.30
C HIS A 18 -16.91 -30.68 4.10
N ARG A 19 -16.19 -30.21 3.08
CA ARG A 19 -15.83 -30.98 1.88
C ARG A 19 -14.34 -31.26 1.90
N LYS A 20 -13.92 -32.38 1.30
CA LYS A 20 -12.50 -32.76 1.18
C LYS A 20 -11.98 -32.68 -0.26
N ASP A 21 -12.87 -32.48 -1.23
CA ASP A 21 -12.53 -32.38 -2.66
C ASP A 21 -12.16 -30.94 -3.04
N HIS A 22 -11.15 -30.37 -2.37
CA HIS A 22 -10.75 -28.98 -2.53
C HIS A 22 -10.35 -28.64 -3.97
N ASP A 23 -9.62 -29.52 -4.65
CA ASP A 23 -9.21 -29.33 -6.04
C ASP A 23 -10.41 -29.10 -6.97
N ARG A 24 -11.48 -29.87 -6.77
CA ARG A 24 -12.72 -29.73 -7.54
C ARG A 24 -13.44 -28.42 -7.22
N VAL A 25 -13.39 -27.96 -5.97
CA VAL A 25 -13.95 -26.67 -5.58
C VAL A 25 -13.15 -25.53 -6.22
N VAL A 26 -11.82 -25.60 -6.23
CA VAL A 26 -10.95 -24.60 -6.88
C VAL A 26 -11.26 -24.49 -8.37
N GLU A 27 -11.39 -25.63 -9.09
CA GLU A 27 -11.78 -25.63 -10.51
C GLU A 27 -13.10 -24.91 -10.76
N LEU A 28 -14.09 -25.07 -9.88
CA LEU A 28 -15.40 -24.44 -10.01
C LEU A 28 -15.39 -22.92 -9.77
N LEU A 29 -14.36 -22.42 -9.06
CA LEU A 29 -14.23 -21.03 -8.61
C LEU A 29 -13.36 -20.16 -9.54
N ARG A 30 -12.49 -20.75 -10.39
CA ARG A 30 -11.50 -20.01 -11.22
C ARG A 30 -12.07 -18.79 -11.96
N ASP A 31 -13.26 -18.94 -12.54
CA ASP A 31 -13.91 -17.89 -13.34
C ASP A 31 -15.14 -17.26 -12.65
N LYS A 32 -15.25 -17.42 -11.33
CA LYS A 32 -16.41 -16.96 -10.55
C LYS A 32 -15.98 -16.04 -9.41
N PRO A 33 -15.49 -14.82 -9.71
CA PRO A 33 -15.03 -13.89 -8.69
C PRO A 33 -16.13 -13.54 -7.67
N ASP A 34 -17.40 -13.54 -8.08
CA ASP A 34 -18.54 -13.27 -7.20
C ASP A 34 -18.74 -14.35 -6.13
N LEU A 35 -18.34 -15.60 -6.40
CA LEU A 35 -18.38 -16.68 -5.42
C LEU A 35 -17.18 -16.66 -4.47
N VAL A 36 -16.02 -16.20 -4.96
CA VAL A 36 -14.80 -16.07 -4.14
C VAL A 36 -14.90 -14.85 -3.21
N ALA A 37 -15.47 -13.75 -3.69
CA ALA A 37 -15.59 -12.49 -2.95
C ALA A 37 -16.15 -12.61 -1.52
N PRO A 38 -17.23 -13.37 -1.23
CA PRO A 38 -17.72 -13.58 0.13
C PRO A 38 -16.83 -14.53 0.96
N MET A 39 -16.04 -15.41 0.33
CA MET A 39 -15.11 -16.28 1.05
C MET A 39 -13.92 -15.51 1.62
N LEU A 40 -13.43 -14.48 0.90
CA LEU A 40 -12.30 -13.62 1.31
C LEU A 40 -12.55 -12.81 2.60
N ASP A 41 -13.80 -12.82 3.05
CA ASP A 41 -14.28 -12.12 4.21
C ASP A 41 -14.27 -13.01 5.47
N ASP A 42 -14.01 -14.31 5.33
CA ASP A 42 -13.96 -15.26 6.45
C ASP A 42 -12.81 -14.92 7.41
N PRO A 43 -13.07 -14.75 8.73
CA PRO A 43 -12.04 -14.36 9.69
C PRO A 43 -10.89 -15.37 9.79
N ARG A 44 -11.13 -16.65 9.53
CA ARG A 44 -10.11 -17.71 9.60
C ARG A 44 -8.98 -17.50 8.61
N LEU A 45 -9.22 -16.77 7.51
CA LEU A 45 -8.16 -16.43 6.55
C LEU A 45 -7.10 -15.54 7.20
N VAL A 46 -7.50 -14.54 7.97
CA VAL A 46 -6.57 -13.64 8.65
C VAL A 46 -5.78 -14.42 9.71
N ASP A 47 -6.46 -15.24 10.50
CA ASP A 47 -5.82 -16.05 11.54
C ASP A 47 -4.75 -16.98 10.92
N ARG A 48 -5.10 -17.68 9.84
CA ARG A 48 -4.16 -18.56 9.13
C ARG A 48 -2.98 -17.78 8.54
N LEU A 49 -3.22 -16.62 7.91
CA LEU A 49 -2.16 -15.77 7.36
C LEU A 49 -1.15 -15.30 8.42
N LEU A 50 -1.63 -15.00 9.63
CA LEU A 50 -0.78 -14.51 10.72
C LEU A 50 -0.03 -15.62 11.46
N GLN A 51 -0.61 -16.83 11.52
CA GLN A 51 -0.05 -17.97 12.24
C GLN A 51 0.87 -18.85 11.36
N GLU A 52 0.49 -19.10 10.11
CA GLU A 52 1.20 -20.01 9.19
C GLU A 52 2.14 -19.25 8.25
N LYS A 53 3.33 -18.89 8.74
CA LYS A 53 4.33 -18.17 7.92
C LYS A 53 4.72 -18.89 6.63
N GLU A 54 4.61 -20.22 6.59
CA GLU A 54 4.90 -21.04 5.40
C GLU A 54 3.84 -20.85 4.30
N ALA A 55 2.60 -20.53 4.68
CA ALA A 55 1.53 -20.26 3.73
C ALA A 55 1.78 -18.96 2.94
N LEU A 56 2.50 -18.00 3.54
CA LEU A 56 2.86 -16.72 2.92
C LEU A 56 3.71 -16.86 1.65
N VAL A 57 4.49 -17.93 1.55
CA VAL A 57 5.31 -18.24 0.36
C VAL A 57 4.45 -18.77 -0.78
N ARG A 58 3.31 -19.38 -0.47
CA ARG A 58 2.44 -20.05 -1.45
C ARG A 58 1.40 -19.10 -2.04
N ILE A 59 1.03 -18.05 -1.32
CA ILE A 59 0.01 -17.09 -1.77
C ILE A 59 0.62 -15.89 -2.47
N SER A 60 -0.18 -15.24 -3.31
CA SER A 60 0.21 -13.96 -3.90
C SER A 60 0.14 -12.84 -2.84
N PRO A 61 1.00 -11.81 -2.95
CA PRO A 61 0.84 -10.61 -2.13
C PRO A 61 -0.51 -9.91 -2.32
N ARG A 62 -1.11 -10.08 -3.51
CA ARG A 62 -2.44 -9.54 -3.81
C ARG A 62 -3.51 -10.17 -2.92
N LEU A 63 -3.50 -11.49 -2.75
CA LEU A 63 -4.43 -12.18 -1.86
C LEU A 63 -4.24 -11.69 -0.41
N LEU A 64 -2.99 -11.66 0.06
CA LEU A 64 -2.65 -11.18 1.39
C LEU A 64 -3.24 -9.79 1.65
N PHE A 65 -2.89 -8.79 0.83
CA PHE A 65 -3.33 -7.42 1.08
C PHE A 65 -4.84 -7.26 0.88
N THR A 66 -5.46 -8.04 -0.01
CA THR A 66 -6.92 -8.05 -0.17
C THR A 66 -7.62 -8.54 1.09
N VAL A 67 -7.19 -9.68 1.66
CA VAL A 67 -7.77 -10.24 2.88
C VAL A 67 -7.55 -9.30 4.07
N LEU A 68 -6.33 -8.78 4.23
CA LEU A 68 -6.01 -7.87 5.34
C LEU A 68 -6.77 -6.55 5.24
N LEU A 69 -6.88 -5.95 4.04
CA LEU A 69 -7.62 -4.71 3.86
C LEU A 69 -9.14 -4.92 4.02
N ARG A 70 -9.68 -6.08 3.59
CA ARG A 70 -11.07 -6.48 3.90
C ARG A 70 -11.30 -6.59 5.40
N ARG A 71 -10.33 -7.13 6.14
CA ARG A 71 -10.43 -7.21 7.60
C ARG A 71 -10.42 -5.84 8.26
N VAL A 72 -9.51 -4.94 7.86
CA VAL A 72 -9.49 -3.55 8.32
C VAL A 72 -10.84 -2.88 8.07
N ARG A 73 -11.35 -3.02 6.84
CA ARG A 73 -12.63 -2.47 6.42
C ARG A 73 -13.80 -2.91 7.32
N ARG A 74 -13.83 -4.18 7.74
CA ARG A 74 -14.81 -4.71 8.71
C ARG A 74 -14.55 -4.19 10.13
N ASP A 75 -13.31 -4.19 10.58
CA ASP A 75 -12.97 -3.81 11.95
C ASP A 75 -13.15 -2.30 12.19
N LEU A 76 -13.13 -1.47 11.13
CA LEU A 76 -13.50 -0.06 11.17
C LEU A 76 -14.97 0.15 11.57
N GLU A 77 -15.88 -0.78 11.23
CA GLU A 77 -17.29 -0.72 11.64
C GLU A 77 -17.47 -1.04 13.13
N ALA A 78 -16.66 -1.96 13.67
CA ALA A 78 -16.80 -2.44 15.05
C ALA A 78 -15.99 -1.65 16.08
N HIS A 79 -14.81 -1.11 15.71
CA HIS A 79 -13.85 -0.54 16.66
C HIS A 79 -13.29 0.83 16.24
N GLY A 80 -13.58 1.31 15.02
CA GLY A 80 -13.04 2.56 14.47
C GLY A 80 -11.52 2.55 14.24
N LEU A 81 -10.99 3.69 13.76
CA LEU A 81 -9.55 3.96 13.72
C LEU A 81 -9.07 4.28 15.14
N VAL A 82 -8.09 3.52 15.64
CA VAL A 82 -7.46 3.78 16.94
C VAL A 82 -6.12 4.41 16.68
N TYR A 83 -5.91 5.59 17.25
CA TYR A 83 -4.66 6.32 17.17
C TYR A 83 -4.03 6.53 18.53
N GLU A 84 -2.70 6.37 18.58
CA GLU A 84 -1.86 7.00 19.59
C GLU A 84 -1.25 8.27 19.00
N ARG A 85 -1.45 9.42 19.65
CA ARG A 85 -0.63 10.61 19.43
C ARG A 85 -0.08 11.08 20.78
N ASP A 86 1.14 11.61 20.73
CA ASP A 86 1.92 12.29 21.76
C ASP A 86 1.13 12.60 23.05
N ALA A 87 1.59 12.06 24.18
CA ALA A 87 0.99 12.19 25.53
C ALA A 87 -0.17 11.25 25.91
N GLY A 88 -0.28 10.04 25.34
CA GLY A 88 -1.00 8.92 25.98
C GLY A 88 -2.53 9.01 26.05
N HIS A 89 -3.16 9.90 25.27
CA HIS A 89 -4.62 10.03 25.23
C HIS A 89 -5.20 9.33 23.99
N ARG A 90 -6.10 8.35 24.23
CA ARG A 90 -6.84 7.60 23.22
C ARG A 90 -8.16 8.31 22.92
N ILE A 91 -8.38 8.80 21.70
CA ILE A 91 -9.69 9.30 21.27
C ILE A 91 -10.10 8.60 19.97
N PRO A 92 -10.97 7.58 20.02
CA PRO A 92 -11.65 7.05 18.86
C PRO A 92 -12.98 7.79 18.61
N VAL A 93 -13.45 7.75 17.35
CA VAL A 93 -14.84 7.44 16.91
C VAL A 93 -15.26 8.16 15.60
N PHE A 94 -14.73 9.34 15.24
CA PHE A 94 -15.20 10.02 14.01
C PHE A 94 -14.47 9.64 12.71
N ALA A 95 -13.23 9.14 12.79
CA ALA A 95 -12.45 8.80 11.60
C ALA A 95 -12.79 7.41 11.03
N GLY A 96 -13.37 6.50 11.82
CA GLY A 96 -13.67 5.13 11.38
C GLY A 96 -14.73 5.05 10.27
N SER A 97 -15.84 5.78 10.43
CA SER A 97 -16.90 5.85 9.42
C SER A 97 -16.43 6.56 8.15
N GLN A 98 -15.62 7.61 8.27
CA GLN A 98 -15.01 8.29 7.13
C GLN A 98 -14.03 7.37 6.39
N ALA A 99 -13.17 6.65 7.12
CA ALA A 99 -12.23 5.71 6.54
C ALA A 99 -12.94 4.57 5.80
N ARG A 100 -14.04 4.07 6.38
CA ARG A 100 -14.92 3.10 5.74
C ARG A 100 -15.52 3.67 4.46
N ALA A 101 -16.11 4.87 4.54
CA ALA A 101 -16.70 5.54 3.38
C ALA A 101 -15.67 5.81 2.27
N LEU A 102 -14.40 6.07 2.60
CA LEU A 102 -13.32 6.19 1.63
C LEU A 102 -13.01 4.83 0.97
N LEU A 103 -12.93 3.74 1.74
CA LEU A 103 -12.73 2.39 1.20
C LEU A 103 -13.89 1.91 0.32
N ASP A 104 -15.10 2.41 0.56
CA ASP A 104 -16.29 2.12 -0.24
C ASP A 104 -16.40 2.97 -1.50
N GLN A 105 -15.55 3.98 -1.68
CA GLN A 105 -15.48 4.70 -2.94
C GLN A 105 -15.02 3.77 -4.07
N PRO A 106 -15.65 3.82 -5.26
CA PRO A 106 -15.29 2.98 -6.38
C PRO A 106 -13.79 3.05 -6.71
N GLY A 107 -13.12 1.90 -6.71
CA GLY A 107 -11.71 1.76 -7.08
C GLY A 107 -10.68 2.07 -5.99
N ILE A 108 -11.06 2.71 -4.87
CA ILE A 108 -10.09 3.02 -3.79
C ILE A 108 -9.56 1.74 -3.14
N PHE A 109 -10.43 0.78 -2.83
CA PHE A 109 -10.02 -0.50 -2.26
C PHE A 109 -8.99 -1.21 -3.15
N ASP A 110 -9.32 -1.38 -4.43
CA ASP A 110 -8.44 -2.06 -5.39
C ASP A 110 -7.13 -1.27 -5.61
N TYR A 111 -7.20 0.07 -5.60
CA TYR A 111 -6.01 0.92 -5.71
C TYR A 111 -5.05 0.69 -4.55
N LEU A 112 -5.56 0.66 -3.31
CA LEU A 112 -4.71 0.46 -2.13
C LEU A 112 -4.07 -0.93 -2.13
N VAL A 113 -4.80 -1.97 -2.57
CA VAL A 113 -4.22 -3.31 -2.77
C VAL A 113 -3.08 -3.26 -3.79
N ASP A 114 -3.30 -2.64 -4.95
CA ASP A 114 -2.28 -2.53 -6.00
C ASP A 114 -1.09 -1.68 -5.58
N LEU A 115 -1.32 -0.60 -4.81
CA LEU A 115 -0.27 0.20 -4.21
C LEU A 115 0.61 -0.67 -3.31
N LEU A 116 0.02 -1.43 -2.39
CA LEU A 116 0.78 -2.31 -1.50
C LEU A 116 1.55 -3.37 -2.29
N CYS A 117 0.93 -4.01 -3.28
CA CYS A 117 1.61 -4.95 -4.17
C CYS A 117 2.82 -4.31 -4.89
N SER A 118 2.72 -3.04 -5.29
CA SER A 118 3.78 -2.34 -6.02
C SER A 118 5.04 -2.04 -5.20
N PHE A 119 5.01 -2.27 -3.89
CA PHE A 119 6.17 -2.11 -3.00
C PHE A 119 6.74 -3.44 -2.51
N VAL A 120 6.14 -4.58 -2.86
CA VAL A 120 6.69 -5.91 -2.52
C VAL A 120 8.04 -6.15 -3.22
N ARG A 121 8.20 -5.55 -4.41
CA ARG A 121 9.47 -5.51 -5.12
C ARG A 121 9.84 -4.07 -5.37
N THR A 122 10.98 -3.67 -4.85
CA THR A 122 11.50 -2.31 -4.96
C THR A 122 12.61 -2.25 -6.00
N HIS A 123 12.67 -1.17 -6.75
CA HIS A 123 13.62 -0.95 -7.82
C HIS A 123 14.61 0.16 -7.45
N SER A 124 15.89 -0.18 -7.47
CA SER A 124 16.98 0.79 -7.42
C SER A 124 17.79 0.70 -8.70
N GLY A 125 18.31 1.83 -9.18
CA GLY A 125 19.02 1.88 -10.45
C GLY A 125 19.95 3.07 -10.57
N THR A 126 20.60 3.19 -11.73
CA THR A 126 21.39 4.36 -12.11
C THR A 126 20.85 4.92 -13.41
N LEU A 127 20.41 6.18 -13.39
CA LEU A 127 20.05 6.92 -14.59
C LEU A 127 21.29 7.58 -15.18
N TYR A 128 21.38 7.53 -16.50
CA TYR A 128 22.40 8.21 -17.29
C TYR A 128 21.72 9.21 -18.20
N TRP A 129 22.24 10.43 -18.26
CA TRP A 129 21.74 11.45 -19.19
C TRP A 129 22.88 12.36 -19.64
N LYS A 130 22.63 13.12 -20.70
CA LYS A 130 23.58 14.07 -21.25
C LYS A 130 23.13 15.48 -20.89
N GLU A 131 24.01 16.23 -20.23
CA GLU A 131 23.76 17.62 -19.84
C GLU A 131 24.91 18.48 -20.35
N ARG A 132 24.61 19.50 -21.18
CA ARG A 132 25.61 20.40 -21.77
C ARG A 132 26.81 19.66 -22.42
N GLY A 133 26.54 18.54 -23.09
CA GLY A 133 27.57 17.73 -23.75
C GLY A 133 28.24 16.68 -22.87
N LEU A 134 28.10 16.75 -21.54
CA LEU A 134 28.74 15.85 -20.59
C LEU A 134 27.78 14.72 -20.17
N TRP A 135 28.30 13.51 -20.06
CA TRP A 135 27.57 12.40 -19.47
C TRP A 135 27.48 12.58 -17.95
N ARG A 136 26.26 12.55 -17.44
CA ARG A 136 25.94 12.54 -16.03
C ARG A 136 25.32 11.20 -15.67
N LYS A 137 25.52 10.79 -14.42
CA LYS A 137 24.86 9.63 -13.84
C LYS A 137 24.35 9.94 -12.44
N ARG A 138 23.22 9.35 -12.07
CA ARG A 138 22.63 9.46 -10.73
C ARG A 138 22.04 8.12 -10.33
N ARG A 139 22.43 7.64 -9.15
CA ARG A 139 21.75 6.51 -8.50
C ARG A 139 20.41 6.98 -7.96
N PHE A 140 19.39 6.14 -8.05
CA PHE A 140 18.08 6.38 -7.46
C PHE A 140 17.57 5.12 -6.76
N SER A 141 16.74 5.33 -5.75
CA SER A 141 15.90 4.30 -5.14
C SER A 141 14.44 4.70 -5.26
N ASP A 142 13.57 3.78 -5.67
CA ASP A 142 12.12 3.98 -5.68
C ASP A 142 11.48 3.96 -4.29
N LEU A 143 12.29 3.72 -3.24
CA LEU A 143 11.94 3.93 -1.83
C LEU A 143 12.41 5.30 -1.29
N ASN A 144 13.07 6.13 -2.10
CA ASN A 144 13.51 7.46 -1.70
C ASN A 144 12.71 8.54 -2.43
N LEU A 145 11.98 9.35 -1.67
CA LEU A 145 11.10 10.37 -2.22
C LEU A 145 11.87 11.49 -2.94
N ASP A 146 13.06 11.89 -2.46
CA ASP A 146 13.89 12.89 -3.14
C ASP A 146 14.46 12.39 -4.46
N ASP A 147 14.86 11.13 -4.50
CA ASP A 147 15.32 10.51 -5.73
C ASP A 147 14.21 10.45 -6.77
N MET A 148 12.99 10.07 -6.37
CA MET A 148 11.86 10.00 -7.29
C MET A 148 11.43 11.38 -7.80
N VAL A 149 11.46 12.42 -6.95
CA VAL A 149 11.25 13.81 -7.37
C VAL A 149 12.35 14.23 -8.36
N ALA A 150 13.61 13.90 -8.09
CA ALA A 150 14.70 14.19 -9.02
C ALA A 150 14.53 13.46 -10.36
N VAL A 151 14.14 12.17 -10.36
CA VAL A 151 13.82 11.42 -11.58
C VAL A 151 12.72 12.12 -12.38
N CYS A 152 11.69 12.64 -11.72
CA CYS A 152 10.60 13.35 -12.38
C CYS A 152 11.07 14.57 -13.20
N HIS A 153 12.11 15.27 -12.75
CA HIS A 153 12.69 16.41 -13.46
C HIS A 153 13.62 16.01 -14.61
N LEU A 154 14.14 14.78 -14.59
CA LEU A 154 15.07 14.27 -15.60
C LEU A 154 14.37 13.56 -16.76
N VAL A 155 13.19 12.98 -16.52
CA VAL A 155 12.46 12.25 -17.57
C VAL A 155 11.72 13.20 -18.52
N ALA A 156 11.54 12.72 -19.75
CA ALA A 156 10.75 13.42 -20.77
C ALA A 156 9.27 13.54 -20.31
N PRO A 157 8.55 14.59 -20.75
CA PRO A 157 7.21 14.91 -20.26
C PRO A 157 6.21 13.74 -20.28
N GLU A 158 6.28 12.89 -21.30
CA GLU A 158 5.43 11.72 -21.51
C GLU A 158 5.56 10.65 -20.40
N TRP A 159 6.69 10.60 -19.69
CA TRP A 159 6.91 9.65 -18.59
C TRP A 159 6.48 10.21 -17.23
N ARG A 160 6.33 11.53 -17.11
CA ARG A 160 6.06 12.22 -15.83
C ARG A 160 4.77 11.75 -15.15
N PRO A 161 3.64 11.47 -15.83
CA PRO A 161 2.42 11.02 -15.17
C PRO A 161 2.61 9.77 -14.30
N ARG A 162 3.38 8.80 -14.80
CA ARG A 162 3.69 7.56 -14.06
C ARG A 162 4.59 7.84 -12.86
N ILE A 163 5.53 8.76 -12.99
CA ILE A 163 6.41 9.19 -11.91
C ILE A 163 5.62 9.97 -10.84
N TYR A 164 4.68 10.84 -11.23
CA TYR A 164 3.80 11.54 -10.28
C TYR A 164 3.02 10.55 -9.42
N LYS A 165 2.37 9.56 -10.04
CA LYS A 165 1.67 8.50 -9.30
C LYS A 165 2.62 7.80 -8.32
N ARG A 166 3.80 7.36 -8.79
CA ARG A 166 4.76 6.64 -7.95
C ARG A 166 5.25 7.46 -6.76
N ILE A 167 5.47 8.77 -6.92
CA ILE A 167 5.84 9.68 -5.82
C ILE A 167 4.71 9.77 -4.79
N GLY A 168 3.46 9.93 -5.25
CA GLY A 168 2.27 9.92 -4.37
C GLY A 168 2.10 8.60 -3.60
N ASP A 169 2.25 7.47 -4.31
CA ASP A 169 2.20 6.14 -3.74
C ASP A 169 3.28 5.93 -2.68
N LEU A 170 4.51 6.36 -2.97
CA LEU A 170 5.65 6.22 -2.06
C LEU A 170 5.44 7.02 -0.78
N ALA A 171 4.96 8.27 -0.92
CA ALA A 171 4.65 9.09 0.24
C ALA A 171 3.57 8.43 1.12
N LEU A 172 2.50 7.93 0.50
CA LEU A 172 1.41 7.26 1.22
C LEU A 172 1.87 5.96 1.87
N PHE A 173 2.67 5.17 1.15
CA PHE A 173 3.22 3.91 1.62
C PHE A 173 4.16 4.08 2.81
N LEU A 174 5.16 4.97 2.71
CA LEU A 174 6.13 5.19 3.78
C LEU A 174 5.47 5.75 5.04
N THR A 175 4.57 6.71 4.88
CA THR A 175 3.89 7.34 6.02
C THR A 175 2.81 6.45 6.64
N GLY A 176 2.17 5.57 5.85
CA GLY A 176 1.12 4.66 6.30
C GLY A 176 1.65 3.34 6.84
N VAL A 177 2.49 2.64 6.07
CA VAL A 177 2.96 1.28 6.39
C VAL A 177 4.15 1.30 7.34
N PHE A 178 5.02 2.32 7.28
CA PHE A 178 6.27 2.40 8.03
C PHE A 178 6.42 3.68 8.90
N PRO A 179 5.41 4.07 9.72
CA PRO A 179 5.46 5.31 10.48
C PRO A 179 6.63 5.39 11.49
N ASP A 180 6.99 4.26 12.11
CA ASP A 180 8.09 4.17 13.07
C ASP A 180 9.46 4.35 12.40
N HIS A 181 9.65 3.73 11.23
CA HIS A 181 10.91 3.78 10.49
C HIS A 181 11.12 5.17 9.89
N LEU A 182 10.03 5.79 9.42
CA LEU A 182 10.07 7.19 9.01
C LEU A 182 10.58 8.04 10.19
N SER A 183 10.00 7.90 11.38
CA SER A 183 10.45 8.66 12.56
C SER A 183 11.95 8.47 12.86
N GLN A 184 12.48 7.25 12.74
CA GLN A 184 13.91 6.97 12.93
C GLN A 184 14.79 7.55 11.81
N LEU A 185 14.38 7.43 10.55
CA LEU A 185 15.06 7.99 9.38
C LEU A 185 15.11 9.52 9.46
N LEU A 186 13.99 10.15 9.84
CA LEU A 186 13.93 11.59 10.07
C LEU A 186 14.82 12.05 11.24
N GLN A 187 14.94 11.25 12.31
CA GLN A 187 15.86 11.54 13.42
C GLN A 187 17.34 11.39 13.02
N GLY A 188 17.68 10.39 12.20
CA GLY A 188 19.04 10.17 11.70
C GLY A 188 19.52 11.25 10.72
N VAL A 189 18.65 11.67 9.78
CA VAL A 189 18.96 12.72 8.80
C VAL A 189 19.13 14.08 9.46
N ARG A 190 18.27 14.43 10.46
CA ARG A 190 18.41 15.67 11.25
C ARG A 190 19.75 15.82 11.95
N ARG A 191 20.45 14.71 12.26
CA ARG A 191 21.78 14.74 12.89
C ARG A 191 22.94 14.93 11.91
N ARG A 192 22.74 14.71 10.60
CA ARG A 192 23.83 14.77 9.60
C ARG A 192 23.73 15.95 8.63
N PHE A 193 22.52 16.38 8.28
CA PHE A 193 22.31 17.52 7.38
C PHE A 193 21.01 18.24 7.77
N SER A 194 21.09 19.56 7.92
CA SER A 194 19.91 20.42 8.10
C SER A 194 19.08 20.41 6.80
N GLN A 195 18.18 19.42 6.66
CA GLN A 195 16.96 19.38 5.83
C GLN A 195 16.30 17.98 5.84
N GLY A 196 16.23 17.30 6.99
CA GLY A 196 15.42 16.08 7.09
C GLY A 196 13.93 16.40 6.89
N ARG A 197 13.26 15.67 5.98
CA ARG A 197 11.80 15.82 5.78
C ARG A 197 11.05 15.61 7.10
N SER A 198 9.89 16.21 7.24
CA SER A 198 8.92 15.91 8.28
C SER A 198 7.81 15.03 7.72
N LEU A 199 7.00 14.42 8.58
CA LEU A 199 5.78 13.74 8.16
C LEU A 199 4.86 14.67 7.35
N ALA A 200 4.77 15.95 7.76
CA ALA A 200 3.99 16.96 7.05
C ALA A 200 4.55 17.24 5.64
N ASP A 201 5.86 17.13 5.43
CA ASP A 201 6.46 17.25 4.10
C ASP A 201 6.06 16.07 3.21
N TYR A 202 6.11 14.83 3.71
CA TYR A 202 5.63 13.67 2.95
C TYR A 202 4.15 13.77 2.61
N GLU A 203 3.29 14.19 3.55
CA GLU A 203 1.87 14.41 3.26
C GLU A 203 1.66 15.49 2.20
N ARG A 204 2.38 16.62 2.31
CA ARG A 204 2.28 17.71 1.33
C ARG A 204 2.69 17.26 -0.06
N GLU A 205 3.84 16.59 -0.19
CA GLU A 205 4.32 16.05 -1.47
C GLU A 205 3.36 14.99 -2.01
N GLY A 206 2.91 14.04 -1.19
CA GLY A 206 1.99 12.99 -1.59
C GLY A 206 0.68 13.55 -2.16
N ARG A 207 0.07 14.50 -1.46
CA ARG A 207 -1.13 15.23 -1.91
C ARG A 207 -0.89 15.94 -3.24
N TYR A 208 0.23 16.65 -3.36
CA TYR A 208 0.59 17.40 -4.55
C TYR A 208 0.77 16.48 -5.77
N PHE A 209 1.52 15.39 -5.62
CA PHE A 209 1.82 14.48 -6.72
C PHE A 209 0.62 13.63 -7.14
N TYR A 210 -0.26 13.23 -6.21
CA TYR A 210 -1.54 12.63 -6.60
C TYR A 210 -2.41 13.58 -7.40
N ARG A 211 -2.46 14.87 -7.03
CA ARG A 211 -3.18 15.88 -7.80
C ARG A 211 -2.61 16.08 -9.21
N LEU A 212 -1.29 16.05 -9.36
CA LEU A 212 -0.64 16.08 -10.67
C LEU A 212 -0.97 14.83 -11.49
N ALA A 213 -0.91 13.66 -10.87
CA ALA A 213 -1.24 12.39 -11.51
C ALA A 213 -2.72 12.35 -11.95
N ALA A 214 -3.64 12.87 -11.15
CA ALA A 214 -5.06 12.93 -11.47
C ALA A 214 -5.36 13.75 -12.75
N ARG A 215 -4.58 14.80 -13.02
CA ARG A 215 -4.72 15.63 -14.25
C ARG A 215 -4.31 14.89 -15.52
N GLN A 216 -3.49 13.86 -15.39
CA GLN A 216 -2.92 13.09 -16.50
C GLN A 216 -3.10 11.59 -16.22
N ALA A 217 -4.26 11.22 -15.67
CA ALA A 217 -4.53 9.85 -15.26
C ALA A 217 -4.47 8.92 -16.48
N ASP A 218 -3.79 7.79 -16.30
CA ASP A 218 -3.65 6.74 -17.30
C ASP A 218 -4.27 5.45 -16.75
N ALA A 219 -4.67 4.56 -17.64
CA ALA A 219 -5.24 3.27 -17.27
C ALA A 219 -4.28 2.47 -16.35
N PRO A 220 -4.79 1.69 -15.39
CA PRO A 220 -6.21 1.39 -15.17
C PRO A 220 -6.93 2.36 -14.20
N TRP A 221 -6.23 3.35 -13.64
CA TRP A 221 -6.76 4.17 -12.54
C TRP A 221 -7.36 5.48 -13.04
N SER A 222 -8.58 5.78 -12.58
CA SER A 222 -9.25 7.01 -12.95
C SER A 222 -8.66 8.23 -12.23
N SER A 223 -8.83 9.40 -12.84
CA SER A 223 -8.52 10.69 -12.21
C SER A 223 -9.26 10.87 -10.88
N THR A 224 -10.48 10.34 -10.75
CA THR A 224 -11.29 10.38 -9.53
C THR A 224 -10.61 9.69 -8.35
N VAL A 225 -10.06 8.47 -8.55
CA VAL A 225 -9.37 7.73 -7.48
C VAL A 225 -8.15 8.51 -6.99
N LEU A 226 -7.33 9.01 -7.93
CA LEU A 226 -6.14 9.79 -7.60
C LEU A 226 -6.48 11.12 -6.92
N GLN A 227 -7.56 11.78 -7.35
CA GLN A 227 -8.04 13.02 -6.73
C GLN A 227 -8.53 12.77 -5.30
N GLN A 228 -9.29 11.69 -5.08
CA GLN A 228 -9.75 11.29 -3.75
C GLN A 228 -8.56 11.01 -2.80
N LEU A 229 -7.51 10.34 -3.29
CA LEU A 229 -6.29 10.12 -2.51
C LEU A 229 -5.51 11.41 -2.23
N SER A 230 -5.49 12.37 -3.15
CA SER A 230 -4.97 13.72 -2.90
C SER A 230 -5.75 14.43 -1.79
N ASP A 231 -7.07 14.42 -1.87
CA ASP A 231 -7.91 15.23 -0.99
C ASP A 231 -8.03 14.61 0.40
N GLN A 232 -8.10 13.28 0.46
CA GLN A 232 -8.24 12.49 1.68
C GLN A 232 -6.95 11.74 2.06
N PHE A 233 -5.78 12.27 1.69
CA PHE A 233 -4.49 11.61 1.91
C PHE A 233 -4.26 11.15 3.35
N THR A 234 -4.52 12.03 4.31
CA THR A 234 -4.33 11.70 5.73
C THR A 234 -5.21 10.52 6.13
N LEU A 235 -6.46 10.47 5.67
CA LEU A 235 -7.37 9.36 5.96
C LEU A 235 -6.94 8.05 5.29
N ALA A 236 -6.47 8.12 4.04
CA ALA A 236 -5.87 6.98 3.34
C ALA A 236 -4.64 6.45 4.08
N ARG A 237 -3.80 7.35 4.58
CA ARG A 237 -2.65 6.99 5.41
C ARG A 237 -3.09 6.24 6.66
N GLU A 238 -4.16 6.67 7.32
CA GLU A 238 -4.64 5.99 8.53
C GLU A 238 -5.19 4.61 8.35
N ILE A 239 -5.84 4.39 7.21
CA ILE A 239 -6.25 3.05 6.82
C ILE A 239 -5.00 2.17 6.72
N LEU A 240 -3.94 2.64 6.05
CA LEU A 240 -2.70 1.90 5.92
C LEU A 240 -1.97 1.74 7.25
N THR A 241 -1.96 2.74 8.12
CA THR A 241 -1.37 2.66 9.47
C THR A 241 -2.09 1.63 10.31
N THR A 242 -3.42 1.64 10.31
CA THR A 242 -4.22 0.64 11.03
C THR A 242 -3.99 -0.77 10.50
N LEU A 243 -3.98 -0.93 9.18
CA LEU A 243 -3.62 -2.18 8.52
C LEU A 243 -2.24 -2.65 8.95
N SER A 244 -1.30 -1.70 8.98
CA SER A 244 0.09 -1.98 9.25
C SER A 244 0.34 -2.38 10.69
N ASP A 245 -0.26 -1.68 11.65
CA ASP A 245 -0.02 -1.93 13.07
C ASP A 245 -0.74 -3.18 13.57
N ARG A 246 -1.94 -3.47 13.04
CA ARG A 246 -2.73 -4.62 13.46
C ARG A 246 -2.31 -5.93 12.79
N TYR A 247 -1.96 -5.89 11.50
CA TYR A 247 -1.79 -7.12 10.71
C TYR A 247 -0.45 -7.25 9.99
N LEU A 248 0.14 -6.15 9.50
CA LEU A 248 1.40 -6.28 8.74
C LEU A 248 2.66 -6.21 9.60
N ARG A 249 2.66 -5.62 10.79
CA ARG A 249 3.88 -5.43 11.60
C ARG A 249 4.73 -6.70 11.72
N PRO A 250 4.16 -7.91 11.93
CA PRO A 250 4.93 -9.16 11.94
C PRO A 250 5.52 -9.58 10.59
N LEU A 251 4.99 -9.04 9.49
CA LEU A 251 5.22 -9.45 8.09
C LEU A 251 5.96 -8.39 7.25
N ARG A 252 6.12 -7.15 7.73
CA ARG A 252 6.68 -6.02 6.97
C ARG A 252 8.04 -6.36 6.34
N GLU A 253 8.95 -6.92 7.12
CA GLU A 253 10.31 -7.26 6.66
C GLU A 253 10.32 -8.35 5.60
N HIS A 254 9.38 -9.31 5.68
CA HIS A 254 9.26 -10.40 4.72
C HIS A 254 8.78 -9.92 3.35
N TYR A 255 7.84 -8.97 3.32
CA TYR A 255 7.20 -8.55 2.07
C TYR A 255 7.79 -7.28 1.44
N PHE A 256 8.27 -6.31 2.21
CA PHE A 256 8.71 -5.02 1.67
C PHE A 256 10.23 -4.80 1.81
N GLY A 257 10.94 -5.68 2.51
CA GLY A 257 12.28 -5.40 3.00
C GLY A 257 12.28 -4.29 4.07
N SER A 258 13.44 -4.06 4.70
CA SER A 258 13.59 -2.88 5.58
C SER A 258 13.89 -1.66 4.69
N PRO A 259 13.11 -0.56 4.78
CA PRO A 259 13.47 0.66 4.08
C PRO A 259 14.82 1.13 4.61
N ALA A 260 15.86 1.08 3.76
CA ALA A 260 17.21 1.44 4.15
C ALA A 260 17.26 2.88 4.70
N ALA A 261 17.91 3.04 5.86
CA ALA A 261 18.09 4.31 6.55
C ALA A 261 19.05 5.27 5.84
#